data_AF-A0A0G0NV47-F1
#
_entry.id   AF-A0A0G0NV47-F1
#
_cell.length_a   1.000
_cell.length_b   1.000
_cell.length_c   1.000
_cell.angle_alpha   90.00
_cell.angle_beta   90.00
_cell.angle_gamma   90.00
#
_symmetry.space_group_name_H-M   'P 1'
#
loop_
_entity.id
_entity.type
_entity.pdbx_description
1 polymer ?
#
loop_
_entity_poly.entity_id
_entity_poly.type
_entity_poly.pdbx_seq_one_letter_code
_entity_poly.pdbx_strand_id
1 'polypeptide(L)'
;MPAKQNLVGKNILKREIEYYEKNKQEYLKEYKGQFVLIKGDSFAGSFTTDAEAYKTGVQKFGNEPFLIKQVLDKDETIAFPALAVGLVNVSL
;
A
#
# COMPACT_ATOMS: atom_id res chain seq x y z
N MET A 1 18.63 22.61 -4.12
CA MET A 1 18.70 21.13 -4.22
C MET A 1 17.54 20.55 -3.42
N PRO A 2 16.60 19.81 -4.04
CA PRO A 2 15.68 18.97 -3.28
C PRO A 2 15.80 17.49 -3.68
N ALA A 3 15.72 16.65 -2.66
CA ALA A 3 15.90 15.21 -2.68
C ALA A 3 15.07 14.52 -3.77
N LYS A 4 15.75 13.86 -4.71
CA LYS A 4 15.15 12.79 -5.53
C LYS A 4 14.77 11.65 -4.58
N GLN A 5 13.55 11.70 -4.07
CA GLN A 5 12.97 10.62 -3.30
C GLN A 5 12.78 9.42 -4.24
N ASN A 6 13.79 8.57 -4.36
CA ASN A 6 13.79 7.19 -4.89
C ASN A 6 12.49 6.75 -5.58
N LEU A 7 12.29 7.14 -6.85
CA LEU A 7 11.09 6.82 -7.65
C LEU A 7 11.23 5.54 -8.49
N VAL A 8 12.26 4.73 -8.26
CA VAL A 8 12.49 3.50 -9.05
C VAL A 8 11.43 2.44 -8.71
N GLY A 9 10.99 2.34 -7.45
CA GLY A 9 9.88 1.44 -7.06
C GLY A 9 8.47 1.93 -7.44
N LYS A 10 8.28 3.24 -7.64
CA LYS A 10 6.95 3.85 -7.88
C LYS A 10 6.45 3.70 -9.32
N ASN A 11 7.31 3.37 -10.27
CA ASN A 11 6.91 3.20 -11.68
C ASN A 11 6.54 1.76 -12.04
N ILE A 12 7.04 0.77 -11.28
CA ILE A 12 6.82 -0.65 -11.57
C ILE A 12 5.42 -1.10 -11.13
N LEU A 13 4.89 -0.52 -10.05
CA LEU A 13 3.60 -0.89 -9.44
C LEU A 13 2.43 0.04 -9.81
N LYS A 14 2.61 0.94 -10.79
CA LYS A 14 1.58 1.95 -11.13
C LYS A 14 0.26 1.31 -11.55
N ARG A 15 0.33 0.27 -12.38
CA ARG A 15 -0.84 -0.43 -12.91
C ARG A 15 -1.58 -1.18 -11.82
N GLU A 16 -0.83 -1.82 -10.93
CA GLU A 16 -1.35 -2.52 -9.75
C GLU A 16 -2.11 -1.57 -8.84
N ILE A 17 -1.56 -0.39 -8.61
CA ILE A 17 -2.17 0.65 -7.77
C ILE A 17 -3.45 1.17 -8.44
N GLU A 18 -3.42 1.49 -9.74
CA GLU A 18 -4.61 1.95 -10.46
C GLU A 18 -5.70 0.88 -10.49
N TYR A 19 -5.33 -0.38 -10.70
CA TYR A 19 -6.25 -1.52 -10.68
C TYR A 19 -6.84 -1.71 -9.28
N TYR A 20 -6.00 -1.65 -8.25
CA TYR A 20 -6.45 -1.72 -6.86
C TYR A 20 -7.38 -0.56 -6.52
N GLU A 21 -7.05 0.69 -6.89
CA GLU A 21 -7.86 1.87 -6.57
C GLU A 21 -9.24 1.82 -7.24
N LYS A 22 -9.31 1.39 -8.51
CA LYS A 22 -10.58 1.21 -9.22
C LYS A 22 -11.47 0.18 -8.53
N ASN A 23 -10.89 -0.93 -8.09
CA ASN A 23 -11.62 -2.02 -7.43
C ASN A 23 -11.67 -1.89 -5.90
N LYS A 24 -11.05 -0.86 -5.32
CA LYS A 24 -10.86 -0.70 -3.87
C LYS A 24 -12.20 -0.72 -3.15
N GLN A 25 -13.19 -0.02 -3.70
CA GLN A 25 -14.52 0.07 -3.09
C GLN A 25 -15.23 -1.29 -3.04
N GLU A 26 -15.03 -2.13 -4.05
CA GLU A 26 -15.59 -3.49 -4.08
C GLU A 26 -14.81 -4.41 -3.16
N TYR A 27 -13.48 -4.36 -3.19
CA TYR A 27 -12.64 -5.13 -2.27
C TYR A 27 -12.92 -4.78 -0.81
N LEU A 28 -13.22 -3.53 -0.50
CA LEU A 28 -13.54 -3.09 0.85
C LEU A 28 -14.90 -3.56 1.33
N LYS A 29 -15.79 -3.96 0.42
CA LYS A 29 -17.06 -4.65 0.74
C LYS A 29 -16.87 -6.16 0.86
N GLU A 30 -16.11 -6.77 -0.05
CA GLU A 30 -16.03 -8.22 -0.21
C GLU A 30 -14.87 -8.87 0.55
N TYR A 31 -13.76 -8.14 0.72
CA TYR A 31 -12.50 -8.60 1.33
C TYR A 31 -12.04 -7.68 2.48
N LYS A 32 -12.98 -7.04 3.19
CA LYS A 32 -12.69 -6.15 4.32
C LYS A 32 -11.83 -6.85 5.38
N GLY A 33 -10.71 -6.21 5.74
CA GLY A 33 -9.73 -6.73 6.71
C GLY A 33 -8.69 -7.67 6.11
N GLN A 34 -8.83 -8.07 4.85
CA GLN A 34 -7.93 -9.00 4.19
C GLN A 34 -6.83 -8.27 3.40
N PHE A 35 -5.77 -9.01 3.07
CA PHE A 35 -4.64 -8.62 2.26
C PHE A 35 -4.86 -9.09 0.83
N VAL A 36 -5.02 -8.14 -0.08
CA VAL A 36 -5.06 -8.45 -1.51
C VAL A 36 -3.66 -8.41 -2.10
N LEU A 37 -3.40 -9.34 -3.00
CA LEU A 37 -2.15 -9.45 -3.71
C LEU A 37 -2.42 -9.22 -5.20
N ILE A 38 -1.76 -8.22 -5.76
CA ILE A 38 -1.95 -7.76 -7.13
C ILE A 38 -0.59 -7.66 -7.79
N LYS A 39 -0.51 -8.07 -9.06
CA LYS A 39 0.71 -7.97 -9.87
C LYS A 39 0.35 -7.50 -11.28
N GLY A 40 1.03 -6.46 -11.75
CA GLY A 40 0.66 -5.73 -12.96
C GLY A 40 -0.82 -5.36 -12.97
N ASP A 41 -1.54 -5.91 -13.94
CA ASP A 41 -2.97 -5.70 -14.14
C ASP A 41 -3.81 -6.92 -13.69
N SER A 42 -3.24 -7.79 -12.84
CA SER A 42 -3.87 -9.05 -12.43
C SER A 42 -3.95 -9.19 -10.92
N PHE A 43 -5.16 -9.48 -10.44
CA PHE A 43 -5.38 -9.91 -9.06
C PHE A 43 -4.90 -11.35 -8.89
N ALA A 44 -4.01 -11.58 -7.92
CA ALA A 44 -3.38 -12.87 -7.70
C ALA A 44 -4.02 -13.67 -6.56
N GLY A 45 -4.73 -12.99 -5.65
CA GLY A 45 -5.46 -13.58 -4.53
C GLY A 45 -5.72 -12.59 -3.38
N SER A 46 -6.67 -12.94 -2.51
CA SER A 46 -6.89 -12.29 -1.21
C SER A 46 -6.55 -13.28 -0.09
N PHE A 47 -5.98 -12.77 1.00
CA PHE A 47 -5.50 -13.54 2.13
C PHE A 47 -5.89 -12.86 3.43
N THR A 48 -6.19 -13.60 4.48
CA THR A 48 -6.60 -12.99 5.75
C THR A 48 -5.40 -12.48 6.56
N THR A 49 -4.19 -12.96 6.25
CA THR A 49 -2.95 -12.67 6.99
C THR A 49 -1.85 -12.18 6.05
N ASP A 50 -1.04 -11.22 6.49
CA ASP A 50 0.09 -10.69 5.72
C ASP A 50 1.13 -11.78 5.42
N ALA A 51 1.38 -12.68 6.38
CA ALA A 51 2.35 -13.76 6.25
C ALA A 51 1.96 -14.75 5.14
N GLU A 52 0.66 -15.02 4.98
CA GLU A 52 0.15 -15.87 3.90
C GLU A 52 0.22 -15.17 2.55
N ALA A 53 -0.14 -13.89 2.50
CA ALA A 53 -0.01 -13.09 1.29
C ALA A 53 1.45 -13.02 0.82
N TYR A 54 2.38 -12.77 1.74
CA TYR A 54 3.80 -12.68 1.44
C TYR A 54 4.36 -14.02 0.97
N LYS A 55 4.12 -15.11 1.71
CA LYS A 55 4.57 -16.45 1.31
C LYS A 55 4.02 -16.83 -0.05
N THR A 56 2.73 -16.62 -0.29
CA THR A 56 2.10 -16.96 -1.57
C THR A 56 2.60 -16.06 -2.70
N GLY A 57 2.85 -14.78 -2.43
CA GLY A 57 3.44 -13.84 -3.38
C GLY A 57 4.84 -14.28 -3.80
N VAL A 58 5.70 -14.59 -2.83
CA VAL A 58 7.05 -15.11 -3.09
C VAL A 58 7.00 -16.47 -3.77
N GLN A 59 6.05 -17.35 -3.44
CA GLN A 59 5.93 -18.65 -4.12
C GLN A 59 5.39 -18.53 -5.55
N LYS A 60 4.42 -17.63 -5.81
CA LYS A 60 3.82 -17.44 -7.14
C LYS A 60 4.70 -16.60 -8.06
N PHE A 61 5.34 -15.56 -7.52
CA PHE A 61 6.04 -14.55 -8.30
C PHE A 61 7.56 -14.52 -8.06
N GLY A 62 8.06 -15.27 -7.09
CA GLY A 62 9.50 -15.42 -6.85
C GLY A 62 10.18 -14.09 -6.57
N ASN A 63 11.10 -13.72 -7.45
CA ASN A 63 11.92 -12.53 -7.35
C ASN A 63 11.31 -11.29 -8.05
N GLU A 64 10.06 -11.39 -8.51
CA GLU A 64 9.36 -10.30 -9.16
C GLU A 64 8.65 -9.39 -8.13
N PRO A 65 8.62 -8.07 -8.38
CA PRO A 65 7.88 -7.15 -7.53
C PRO A 65 6.36 -7.36 -7.66
N PHE A 66 5.66 -7.33 -6.53
CA PHE A 66 4.19 -7.44 -6.45
C PHE A 66 3.65 -6.51 -5.36
N LEU A 67 2.37 -6.15 -5.46
CA LEU A 67 1.69 -5.30 -4.49
C LEU A 67 0.89 -6.16 -3.51
N ILE A 68 1.22 -6.06 -2.21
CA ILE A 68 0.34 -6.54 -1.13
C ILE A 68 -0.27 -5.32 -0.46
N LYS A 69 -1.60 -5.26 -0.41
CA LYS A 69 -2.31 -4.17 0.26
C LYS A 69 -3.40 -4.73 1.16
N GLN A 70 -3.39 -4.31 2.41
CA GLN A 70 -4.50 -4.61 3.31
C GLN A 70 -5.70 -3.72 2.96
N VAL A 71 -6.83 -4.36 2.75
CA VAL A 71 -8.11 -3.74 2.50
C VAL A 71 -8.74 -3.38 3.84
N LEU A 72 -8.32 -2.26 4.39
CA LEU A 72 -8.91 -1.73 5.61
C LEU A 72 -9.87 -0.59 5.27
N ASP A 73 -10.96 -0.54 6.00
CA ASP A 73 -11.92 0.59 6.08
C ASP A 73 -11.31 1.77 6.88
N LYS A 74 -9.98 1.88 6.91
CA LYS A 74 -9.31 2.97 7.60
C LYS A 74 -9.36 4.20 6.71
N ASP A 75 -10.49 4.89 6.78
CA ASP A 75 -10.58 6.35 6.68
C ASP A 75 -9.88 6.99 7.89
N GLU A 76 -8.63 6.62 8.14
CA GLU A 76 -7.74 7.46 8.92
C GLU A 76 -6.92 8.20 7.89
N THR A 77 -7.54 9.24 7.31
CA THR A 77 -6.80 10.45 7.04
C THR A 77 -6.12 10.82 8.35
N ILE A 78 -4.93 10.28 8.58
CA ILE A 78 -4.00 10.88 9.52
C ILE A 78 -3.63 12.17 8.80
N ALA A 79 -4.52 13.15 8.88
CA ALA A 79 -4.19 14.54 8.77
C ALA A 79 -3.23 14.73 9.94
N PHE A 80 -1.94 14.50 9.71
CA PHE A 80 -0.90 14.99 10.58
C PHE A 80 -1.13 16.51 10.59
N PRO A 81 -1.76 17.09 11.63
CA PRO A 81 -1.93 18.51 11.64
C PRO A 81 -0.51 19.06 11.71
N ALA A 82 -0.15 19.93 10.77
CA ALA A 82 1.11 20.65 10.72
C ALA A 82 1.34 21.58 11.94
N LEU A 83 0.64 21.35 13.05
CA LEU A 83 0.67 22.13 14.29
C LEU A 83 1.70 21.59 15.30
N ALA A 84 2.28 20.40 15.07
CA ALA A 84 3.31 19.83 15.94
C ALA A 84 4.74 20.29 15.60
N VAL A 85 4.92 21.25 14.69
CA VAL A 85 6.23 21.84 14.34
C VAL A 85 6.28 23.30 14.77
N GLY A 86 5.90 23.59 16.01
CA GLY A 86 5.86 24.96 16.54
C GLY A 86 6.36 25.14 17.97
N LEU A 87 6.84 24.09 18.65
CA LEU A 87 7.18 24.16 20.09
C LEU A 87 8.56 23.60 20.44
N VAL A 88 9.52 23.69 19.52
CA VAL A 88 10.92 23.46 19.85
C VAL A 88 11.75 24.54 19.21
N ASN A 89 11.94 25.65 19.93
CA ASN A 89 13.23 26.23 20.29
C ASN A 89 13.10 27.74 20.57
N VAL A 90 13.13 28.13 21.84
CA VAL A 90 13.81 29.37 22.24
C VAL A 90 14.35 29.17 23.64
N SER A 91 15.67 29.10 23.73
CA SER A 91 16.42 29.41 24.94
C SER A 91 16.71 30.91 24.91
N LEU A 92 16.32 31.62 25.96
CA LEU A 92 16.94 32.86 26.44
C LEU A 92 16.62 33.01 27.93
#